data_AF-A0A2K9ESN4-F1
#
_entry.id   AF-A0A2K9ESN4-F1
#
_cell.length_a   1.000
_cell.length_b   1.000
_cell.length_c   1.000
_cell.angle_alpha   90.00
_cell.angle_beta   90.00
_cell.angle_gamma   90.00
#
_symmetry.space_group_name_H-M   'P 1'
#
loop_
_entity.id
_entity.type
_entity.pdbx_description
1 polymer ?
#
loop_
_entity_poly.entity_id
_entity_poly.type
_entity_poly.pdbx_seq_one_letter_code
_entity_poly.pdbx_strand_id
1 'polypeptide(L)'
;MLRALPLLTLCFAAACTDDAGNYPRLLPTQQILAEPSLPDHAGPADTSEEAVRQQVEQQGAATRARADAIPDPVDDASLDRRAADLRRRADELRRQTETPECPPGVAAPDCPDPAS
;
A
#
# COMPACT_ATOMS: atom_id res chain seq x y z
N MET A 1 -1.46 65.99 -7.06
CA MET A 1 -0.97 64.60 -7.27
C MET A 1 -1.37 63.61 -6.14
N LEU A 2 -2.30 63.94 -5.23
CA LEU A 2 -2.66 63.09 -4.08
C LEU A 2 -4.00 62.31 -4.22
N ARG A 3 -4.55 62.17 -5.44
CA ARG A 3 -5.84 61.46 -5.65
C ARG A 3 -5.73 59.99 -6.05
N ALA A 4 -4.53 59.49 -6.33
CA ALA A 4 -4.30 58.10 -6.73
C ALA A 4 -4.07 57.16 -5.54
N LEU A 5 -3.71 57.70 -4.37
CA LEU A 5 -3.41 56.92 -3.16
C LEU A 5 -4.59 56.07 -2.62
N PRO A 6 -5.84 56.55 -2.58
CA PRO A 6 -6.94 55.75 -2.01
C PRO A 6 -7.38 54.61 -2.91
N LEU A 7 -7.11 54.68 -4.23
CA LEU A 7 -7.41 53.58 -5.15
C LEU A 7 -6.42 52.43 -4.97
N LEU A 8 -5.15 52.74 -4.72
CA LEU A 8 -4.10 51.72 -4.62
C LEU A 8 -4.23 50.90 -3.32
N THR A 9 -4.67 51.53 -2.22
CA THR A 9 -4.97 50.84 -0.95
C THR A 9 -6.20 49.94 -1.05
N LEU A 10 -7.23 50.32 -1.82
CA LEU A 10 -8.41 49.49 -2.03
C LEU A 10 -8.09 48.23 -2.84
N CYS A 11 -7.21 48.33 -3.85
CA CYS A 11 -6.75 47.19 -4.63
C CYS A 11 -5.89 46.20 -3.83
N PHE A 12 -5.06 46.68 -2.90
CA PHE A 12 -4.28 45.80 -2.02
C PHE A 12 -5.15 45.05 -1.00
N ALA A 13 -6.23 45.66 -0.52
CA ALA A 13 -7.17 45.00 0.39
C ALA A 13 -7.98 43.87 -0.30
N ALA A 14 -8.34 44.04 -1.58
CA ALA A 14 -9.03 43.03 -2.36
C ALA A 14 -8.14 41.82 -2.74
N ALA A 15 -6.81 42.02 -2.76
CA ALA A 15 -5.85 40.95 -3.03
C ALA A 15 -5.62 40.00 -1.82
N CYS A 16 -6.06 40.37 -0.62
CA CYS A 16 -5.97 39.51 0.57
C CYS A 16 -7.20 38.61 0.79
N THR A 17 -8.24 38.72 -0.04
CA THR A 17 -9.50 37.99 0.17
C THR A 17 -9.77 36.87 -0.83
N ASP A 18 -8.85 36.61 -1.77
CA ASP A 18 -9.10 35.70 -2.89
C ASP A 18 -8.04 34.60 -3.02
N ASP A 19 -7.76 33.91 -1.91
CA ASP A 19 -7.04 32.64 -1.95
C ASP A 19 -7.71 31.56 -1.10
N ALA A 20 -9.03 31.46 -1.27
CA ALA A 20 -9.80 30.31 -0.80
C ALA A 20 -9.55 29.04 -1.67
N GLY A 21 -8.63 29.11 -2.64
CA GLY A 21 -8.27 28.02 -3.54
C GLY A 21 -7.12 27.14 -3.04
N ASN A 22 -6.24 27.67 -2.18
CA ASN A 22 -5.07 26.95 -1.68
C ASN A 22 -5.28 26.16 -0.38
N TYR A 23 -6.42 26.34 0.29
CA TYR A 23 -6.78 25.57 1.47
C TYR A 23 -8.02 24.71 1.21
N PRO A 24 -7.98 23.40 1.53
CA PRO A 24 -9.16 22.56 1.41
C PRO A 24 -10.27 23.13 2.28
N ARG A 25 -11.50 23.16 1.74
CA ARG A 25 -12.67 23.56 2.52
C ARG A 25 -12.77 22.72 3.78
N LEU A 26 -12.95 23.39 4.92
CA LEU A 26 -13.19 22.70 6.18
C LEU A 26 -14.43 21.82 6.03
N LEU A 27 -14.29 20.57 6.47
CA LEU A 27 -15.41 19.66 6.58
C LEU A 27 -16.46 20.26 7.53
N PRO A 28 -17.77 20.08 7.26
CA PRO A 28 -18.81 20.46 8.18
C PRO A 28 -18.55 19.83 9.56
N THR A 29 -18.72 20.62 10.63
CA THR A 29 -18.50 20.15 12.00
C THR A 29 -19.31 18.88 12.32
N GLN A 30 -20.51 18.76 11.76
CA GLN A 30 -21.35 17.57 11.90
C GLN A 30 -20.72 16.31 11.31
N GLN A 31 -19.91 16.44 10.26
CA GLN A 31 -19.22 15.31 9.63
C GLN A 31 -17.93 14.94 10.39
N ILE A 32 -17.27 15.92 11.01
CA ILE A 32 -16.08 15.70 11.85
C ILE A 32 -16.45 15.01 13.17
N LEU A 33 -17.61 15.36 13.73
CA LEU A 33 -18.10 14.82 15.00
C LEU A 33 -19.05 13.64 14.83
N ALA A 34 -19.25 13.15 13.61
CA ALA A 34 -20.07 11.96 13.38
C ALA A 34 -19.35 10.74 13.97
N GLU A 35 -20.10 9.91 14.69
CA GLU A 35 -19.57 8.62 15.16
C GLU A 35 -19.16 7.77 13.94
N PRO A 36 -17.91 7.31 13.86
CA PRO A 36 -17.48 6.46 12.78
C PRO A 36 -18.25 5.14 12.77
N SER A 37 -18.70 4.71 11.60
CA SER A 37 -19.28 3.37 11.46
C SER A 37 -18.19 2.33 11.73
N LEU A 38 -18.38 1.51 12.75
CA LEU A 38 -17.53 0.36 12.98
C LEU A 38 -17.83 -0.72 11.94
N PRO A 39 -16.82 -1.42 11.41
CA PRO A 39 -17.04 -2.52 10.48
C PRO A 39 -17.70 -3.71 11.19
N ASP A 40 -18.45 -4.54 10.45
CA ASP A 40 -19.23 -5.66 11.04
C ASP A 40 -18.37 -6.68 11.82
N HIS A 41 -17.06 -6.73 11.55
CA HIS A 41 -16.12 -7.60 12.27
C HIS A 41 -15.55 -6.98 13.55
N ALA A 42 -15.76 -5.67 13.77
CA ALA A 42 -15.44 -5.03 15.03
C ALA A 42 -16.50 -5.46 16.05
N GLY A 43 -16.22 -6.56 16.75
CA GLY A 43 -16.99 -6.95 17.92
C GLY A 43 -17.00 -5.84 18.99
N PRO A 44 -17.85 -5.97 20.02
CA PRO A 44 -17.87 -5.00 21.10
C PRO A 44 -16.47 -4.87 21.72
N ALA A 45 -16.02 -3.62 21.90
CA ALA A 45 -14.76 -3.36 22.58
C ALA A 45 -14.86 -3.86 24.02
N ASP A 46 -13.86 -4.63 24.48
CA ASP A 46 -13.77 -4.97 25.89
C ASP A 46 -13.43 -3.70 26.67
N THR A 47 -14.31 -3.29 27.57
CA THR A 47 -14.13 -2.09 28.38
C THR A 47 -13.34 -2.35 29.66
N SER A 48 -12.94 -3.59 29.92
CA SER A 48 -12.19 -3.95 31.11
C SER A 48 -10.68 -3.90 30.85
N GLU A 49 -9.97 -3.07 31.61
CA GLU A 49 -8.51 -2.92 31.49
C GLU A 49 -7.78 -4.25 31.70
N GLU A 50 -8.30 -5.09 32.60
CA GLU A 50 -7.71 -6.39 32.92
C GLU A 50 -7.85 -7.40 31.77
N ALA A 51 -9.00 -7.48 31.10
CA ALA A 51 -9.15 -8.38 29.97
C ALA A 51 -8.30 -7.94 28.77
N VAL A 52 -8.21 -6.63 28.53
CA VAL A 52 -7.32 -6.09 27.49
C VAL A 52 -5.87 -6.44 27.79
N ARG A 53 -5.42 -6.28 29.05
CA ARG A 53 -4.06 -6.66 29.48
C ARG A 53 -3.80 -8.14 29.25
N GLN A 54 -4.71 -9.02 29.69
CA GLN A 54 -4.57 -10.46 29.51
C GLN A 54 -4.52 -10.86 28.03
N GLN A 55 -5.34 -10.23 27.17
CA GLN A 55 -5.33 -10.50 25.73
C GLN A 55 -3.99 -10.10 25.09
N VAL A 56 -3.46 -8.93 25.45
CA VAL A 56 -2.14 -8.47 24.95
C VAL A 56 -1.02 -9.39 25.43
N GLU A 57 -1.04 -9.80 26.70
CA GLU A 57 -0.04 -10.73 27.24
C GLU A 57 -0.08 -12.10 26.55
N GLN A 58 -1.28 -12.66 26.34
CA GLN A 58 -1.47 -13.92 25.63
C GLN A 58 -0.98 -13.82 24.18
N GLN A 59 -1.33 -12.74 23.48
CA GLN A 59 -0.89 -12.51 22.11
C GLN A 59 0.63 -12.30 22.03
N GLY A 60 1.22 -11.60 23.00
CA GLY A 60 2.67 -11.47 23.14
C GLY A 60 3.36 -12.81 23.37
N ALA A 61 2.81 -13.65 24.23
CA ALA A 61 3.32 -15.01 24.48
C ALA A 61 3.24 -15.89 23.23
N ALA A 62 2.11 -15.89 22.53
CA ALA A 62 1.93 -16.63 21.28
C ALA A 62 2.91 -16.15 20.20
N THR A 63 3.16 -14.83 20.12
CA THR A 63 4.10 -14.25 19.15
C THR A 63 5.53 -14.64 19.46
N ARG A 64 5.95 -14.58 20.74
CA ARG A 64 7.28 -15.05 21.17
C ARG A 64 7.47 -16.53 20.88
N ALA A 65 6.50 -17.37 21.25
CA ALA A 65 6.57 -18.80 20.96
C ALA A 65 6.71 -19.12 19.46
N ARG A 66 6.04 -18.35 18.60
CA ARG A 66 6.20 -18.47 17.14
C ARG A 66 7.59 -18.02 16.69
N ALA A 67 8.09 -16.92 17.23
CA ALA A 67 9.44 -16.44 16.92
C ALA A 67 10.52 -17.44 17.35
N ASP A 68 10.40 -18.01 18.55
CA ASP A 68 11.32 -19.02 19.06
C ASP A 68 11.27 -20.33 18.25
N ALA A 69 10.14 -20.61 17.59
CA ALA A 69 10.00 -21.73 16.67
C ALA A 69 10.58 -21.47 15.27
N ILE A 70 10.95 -20.22 14.96
CA ILE A 70 11.68 -19.91 13.72
C ILE A 70 13.10 -20.42 13.91
N PRO A 71 13.57 -21.36 13.08
CA PRO A 71 14.95 -21.82 13.12
C PRO A 71 15.90 -20.62 12.97
N ASP A 72 17.02 -20.66 13.68
CA ASP A 72 18.08 -19.64 13.59
C ASP A 72 18.39 -19.29 12.13
N PRO A 73 18.77 -18.03 11.85
CA PRO A 73 19.04 -17.60 10.49
C PRO A 73 20.05 -18.56 9.86
N VAL A 74 19.60 -19.18 8.78
CA VAL A 74 20.36 -20.15 8.00
C VAL A 74 21.70 -19.51 7.63
N ASP A 75 22.81 -20.22 7.82
CA ASP A 75 24.13 -19.70 7.49
C ASP A 75 24.21 -19.17 6.04
N ASP A 76 25.02 -18.13 5.81
CA ASP A 76 25.10 -17.45 4.51
C ASP A 76 25.43 -18.43 3.37
N ALA A 77 26.28 -19.44 3.62
CA ALA A 77 26.65 -20.44 2.63
C ALA A 77 25.47 -21.36 2.23
N SER A 78 24.55 -21.64 3.14
CA SER A 78 23.32 -22.38 2.88
C SER A 78 22.32 -21.52 2.10
N LEU A 79 22.20 -20.23 2.42
CA LEU A 79 21.40 -19.28 1.65
C LEU A 79 21.91 -19.13 0.23
N ASP A 80 23.23 -19.00 0.03
CA ASP A 80 23.85 -18.92 -1.29
C ASP A 80 23.60 -20.17 -2.12
N ARG A 81 23.73 -21.37 -1.51
CA ARG A 81 23.40 -22.64 -2.18
C ARG A 81 21.94 -22.70 -2.62
N ARG A 82 21.01 -22.28 -1.78
CA ARG A 82 19.57 -22.23 -2.10
C ARG A 82 19.27 -21.22 -3.21
N ALA A 83 19.90 -20.05 -3.15
CA ALA A 83 19.74 -19.03 -4.18
C ALA A 83 20.29 -19.50 -5.54
N ALA A 84 21.44 -20.18 -5.55
CA ALA A 84 22.00 -20.77 -6.76
C ALA A 84 21.09 -21.86 -7.36
N ASP A 85 20.54 -22.75 -6.52
CA ASP A 85 19.56 -23.76 -6.96
C ASP A 85 18.31 -23.11 -7.57
N LEU A 86 17.76 -22.07 -6.92
CA LEU A 86 16.58 -21.37 -7.41
C LEU A 86 16.82 -20.72 -8.78
N ARG A 87 17.96 -20.03 -8.96
CA ARG A 87 18.34 -19.43 -10.25
C ARG A 87 18.45 -20.48 -11.35
N ARG A 88 19.11 -21.61 -11.06
CA ARG A 88 19.23 -22.72 -12.01
C ARG A 88 17.86 -23.24 -12.45
N ARG A 89 16.94 -23.45 -11.51
CA ARG A 89 15.57 -23.91 -11.83
C ARG A 89 14.78 -22.88 -12.64
N ALA A 90 14.93 -21.59 -12.34
CA ALA A 90 14.31 -20.52 -13.10
C ALA A 90 14.83 -20.48 -14.55
N ASP A 91 16.14 -20.69 -14.74
CA ASP A 91 16.75 -20.77 -16.08
C ASP A 91 16.31 -22.00 -16.87
N GLU A 92 16.10 -23.13 -16.19
CA GLU A 92 15.51 -24.32 -16.79
C GLU A 92 14.07 -24.07 -17.20
N LEU A 93 13.24 -23.51 -16.31
CA LEU A 93 11.85 -23.19 -16.60
C LEU A 93 11.75 -22.21 -17.78
N ARG A 94 12.59 -21.17 -17.80
CA ARG A 94 12.64 -20.21 -18.91
C ARG A 94 12.88 -20.90 -20.25
N ARG A 95 13.87 -21.80 -20.32
CA ARG A 95 14.17 -22.57 -21.54
C ARG A 95 13.03 -23.50 -21.94
N GLN A 96 12.28 -24.04 -20.99
CA GLN A 96 11.09 -24.85 -21.27
C GLN A 96 9.92 -24.00 -21.79
N THR A 97 9.81 -22.75 -21.33
CA THR A 97 8.73 -21.82 -21.71
C THR A 97 9.03 -20.94 -22.92
N GLU A 98 10.27 -20.93 -23.41
CA GLU A 98 10.60 -20.34 -24.71
C GLU A 98 9.82 -21.09 -25.78
N THR A 99 8.64 -20.53 -26.10
CA THR A 99 7.77 -21.02 -27.15
C THR A 99 8.54 -20.79 -28.45
N PRO A 100 8.65 -21.78 -29.36
CA PRO A 100 9.24 -21.52 -30.67
C PRO A 100 8.49 -20.33 -31.29
N GLU A 101 9.23 -19.29 -31.69
CA GLU A 101 8.66 -18.21 -32.48
C GLU A 101 8.00 -18.85 -33.71
N CYS A 102 6.68 -18.78 -33.77
CA CYS A 102 5.95 -19.23 -34.93
C CYS A 102 6.45 -18.39 -36.11
N PRO A 103 6.99 -19.02 -37.17
CA PRO A 103 7.40 -18.26 -38.34
C PRO A 103 6.19 -17.46 -38.86
N PRO A 104 6.37 -16.19 -39.24
CA PRO A 104 5.25 -15.41 -39.75
C PRO A 104 4.64 -16.10 -40.98
N GLY A 105 3.34 -16.37 -40.94
CA GLY A 105 2.59 -16.94 -42.06
C GLY A 105 2.41 -18.46 -42.07
N VAL A 106 2.76 -19.19 -41.00
CA VAL A 106 2.41 -20.62 -40.86
C VAL A 106 1.34 -20.86 -39.79
N ALA A 107 0.22 -21.42 -40.22
CA ALA A 107 -0.77 -22.02 -39.32
C ALA A 107 -0.27 -23.40 -38.87
N ALA A 108 0.48 -23.44 -37.78
CA ALA A 108 0.83 -24.68 -37.10
C ALA A 108 -0.14 -24.93 -35.92
N PRO A 109 -0.48 -26.19 -35.60
CA PRO A 109 -1.50 -26.52 -34.59
C PRO A 109 -1.17 -26.02 -33.16
N ASP A 110 0.11 -25.74 -32.90
CA ASP A 110 0.60 -25.26 -31.59
C ASP A 110 0.85 -23.73 -31.58
N CYS A 111 0.52 -23.02 -32.66
CA CYS A 111 0.66 -21.58 -32.76
C CYS A 111 -0.72 -20.91 -32.59
N PRO A 112 -0.89 -20.01 -31.61
CA PRO A 112 -2.13 -19.24 -31.51
C PRO A 112 -2.28 -18.38 -32.77
N ASP A 113 -3.50 -18.40 -33.34
CA ASP A 113 -3.85 -17.67 -34.55
C ASP A 113 -3.52 -16.17 -34.37
N PRO A 114 -2.74 -15.52 -35.25
CA PRO A 114 -2.50 -14.09 -35.13
C PRO A 114 -3.85 -13.37 -35.23
N ALA A 115 -4.26 -12.75 -34.12
CA ALA A 115 -5.51 -12.04 -33.98
C ALA A 115 -5.72 -11.08 -35.16
N SER A 116 -6.84 -11.26 -35.86
CA SER A 116 -7.33 -10.40 -36.94
C SER A 116 -7.86 -9.08 -36.41
#